data_AF-A0A2H0W5V8-F1
#
_entry.id   AF-A0A2H0W5V8-F1
#
_cell.length_a   1.000
_cell.length_b   1.000
_cell.length_c   1.000
_cell.angle_alpha   90.00
_cell.angle_beta   90.00
_cell.angle_gamma   90.00
#
_symmetry.space_group_name_H-M   'P 1'
#
loop_
_entity.id
_entity.type
_entity.pdbx_description
1 polymer ?
#
loop_
_entity_poly.entity_id
_entity_poly.type
_entity_poly.pdbx_seq_one_letter_code
_entity_poly.pdbx_strand_id
1 'polypeptide(L)'
;MPELPEVETIRRGLEKRIVGKTIADIDVRFPKTFQGDKDKSIGYKVISIERRAKVLAIRMKNSYNLLFHLKMTGQLIWHPPDKISKSEFLISNQIPNHKSKIPNELSSFAGGHPSHDWHLSLPNSTTAIVFTFDDNSKLYF
;
A
#
# COMPACT_ATOMS: atom_id res chain seq x y z
N MET A 1 5.60 1.87 -18.48
CA MET A 1 5.19 0.63 -17.78
C MET A 1 6.27 0.30 -16.78
N PRO A 2 5.92 -0.01 -15.52
CA PRO A 2 6.95 -0.38 -14.58
C PRO A 2 7.73 -1.60 -15.05
N GLU A 3 9.05 -1.50 -14.99
CA GLU A 3 9.93 -2.61 -15.38
C GLU A 3 10.08 -3.63 -14.24
N LEU A 4 10.60 -4.81 -14.55
CA LEU A 4 10.76 -5.89 -13.56
C LEU A 4 11.43 -5.43 -12.24
N PRO A 5 12.50 -4.61 -12.27
CA PRO A 5 13.13 -4.11 -11.04
C PRO A 5 12.21 -3.20 -10.22
N GLU A 6 11.39 -2.38 -10.89
CA GLU A 6 10.47 -1.45 -10.22
C GLU A 6 9.33 -2.21 -9.54
N VAL A 7 8.78 -3.22 -10.22
CA VAL A 7 7.76 -4.10 -9.63
C VAL A 7 8.33 -4.86 -8.41
N GLU A 8 9.60 -5.28 -8.45
CA GLU A 8 10.28 -5.89 -7.30
C GLU A 8 10.47 -4.91 -6.14
N THR A 9 10.77 -3.63 -6.43
CA THR A 9 10.82 -2.57 -5.41
C THR A 9 9.47 -2.39 -4.74
N ILE A 10 8.37 -2.39 -5.51
CA ILE A 10 7.01 -2.31 -4.97
C ILE A 10 6.71 -3.51 -4.08
N ARG A 11 7.05 -4.73 -4.54
CA ARG A 11 6.90 -5.97 -3.77
C ARG A 11 7.56 -5.85 -2.39
N ARG A 12 8.85 -5.49 -2.36
CA ARG A 12 9.64 -5.33 -1.12
C ARG A 12 9.13 -4.20 -0.23
N GLY A 13 8.68 -3.10 -0.82
CA GLY A 13 8.15 -1.95 -0.10
C GLY A 13 6.85 -2.28 0.63
N LEU A 14 5.93 -2.95 -0.06
CA LEU A 14 4.65 -3.39 0.50
C LEU A 14 4.82 -4.57 1.48
N GLU A 15 5.74 -5.49 1.21
CA GLU A 15 5.97 -6.67 2.07
C GLU A 15 6.24 -6.27 3.52
N LYS A 16 7.04 -5.23 3.73
CA LYS A 16 7.36 -4.69 5.07
C LYS A 16 6.18 -4.00 5.75
N ARG A 17 5.12 -3.66 5.02
CA ARG A 17 4.05 -2.76 5.47
C ARG A 17 2.70 -3.40 5.62
N ILE A 18 2.39 -4.42 4.81
CA ILE A 18 1.04 -5.01 4.79
C ILE A 18 1.02 -6.51 5.10
N VAL A 19 2.16 -7.21 5.04
CA VAL A 19 2.20 -8.62 5.44
C VAL A 19 1.89 -8.74 6.93
N GLY A 20 1.04 -9.69 7.28
CA GLY A 20 0.54 -9.89 8.64
C GLY A 20 -0.72 -9.09 8.98
N LYS A 21 -1.10 -8.10 8.16
CA LYS A 21 -2.33 -7.30 8.35
C LYS A 21 -3.56 -7.98 7.76
N THR A 22 -4.73 -7.64 8.28
CA THR A 22 -6.03 -8.12 7.79
C THR A 22 -6.70 -7.05 6.95
N ILE A 23 -7.24 -7.40 5.79
CA ILE A 23 -8.04 -6.45 5.00
C ILE A 23 -9.38 -6.25 5.70
N ALA A 24 -9.63 -5.05 6.21
CA ALA A 24 -10.87 -4.70 6.89
C ALA A 24 -11.97 -4.26 5.90
N ASP A 25 -11.59 -3.56 4.83
CA ASP A 25 -12.52 -3.09 3.81
C ASP A 25 -11.82 -2.89 2.45
N ILE A 26 -12.62 -2.96 1.38
CA ILE A 26 -12.21 -2.65 0.00
C ILE A 26 -13.27 -1.73 -0.64
N ASP A 27 -12.89 -0.47 -0.88
CA ASP A 27 -13.66 0.50 -1.66
C ASP A 27 -13.23 0.45 -3.13
N VAL A 28 -14.15 0.04 -4.01
CA VAL A 28 -13.92 -0.02 -5.46
C VAL A 28 -14.62 1.15 -6.11
N ARG A 29 -13.85 2.19 -6.41
CA ARG A 29 -14.34 3.45 -6.99
C ARG A 29 -14.56 3.32 -8.49
N PHE A 30 -13.72 2.53 -9.17
CA PHE A 30 -13.84 2.22 -10.60
C PHE A 30 -14.08 0.71 -10.81
N PRO A 31 -15.35 0.27 -10.97
CA PRO A 31 -15.70 -1.16 -11.06
C PRO A 31 -14.98 -1.93 -12.17
N LYS A 32 -14.62 -1.26 -13.29
CA LYS A 32 -13.90 -1.90 -14.41
C LYS A 32 -12.46 -2.31 -14.05
N THR A 33 -11.91 -1.77 -12.98
CA THR A 33 -10.53 -2.02 -12.53
C THR A 33 -10.44 -3.23 -11.60
N PHE A 34 -11.53 -3.61 -10.93
CA PHE A 34 -11.57 -4.76 -10.03
C PHE A 34 -12.32 -5.92 -10.69
N GLN A 35 -11.71 -7.10 -10.70
CA GLN A 35 -12.33 -8.31 -11.23
C GLN A 35 -12.41 -9.37 -10.13
N GLY A 36 -13.56 -10.02 -10.03
CA GLY A 36 -13.85 -11.01 -9.00
C GLY A 36 -14.65 -10.44 -7.83
N ASP A 37 -14.67 -11.19 -6.74
CA ASP A 37 -15.47 -10.90 -5.56
C ASP A 37 -14.58 -10.36 -4.44
N LYS A 38 -14.79 -9.09 -4.08
CA LYS A 38 -14.00 -8.39 -3.05
C LYS A 38 -14.24 -8.97 -1.66
N ASP A 39 -15.41 -9.53 -1.39
CA ASP A 39 -15.80 -10.04 -0.07
C ASP A 39 -14.98 -11.28 0.28
N LYS A 40 -14.40 -11.95 -0.72
CA LYS A 40 -13.43 -13.04 -0.53
C LYS A 40 -12.06 -12.58 -0.04
N SER A 41 -11.79 -11.28 -0.05
CA SER A 41 -10.55 -10.70 0.48
C SER A 41 -10.74 -10.06 1.85
N ILE A 42 -11.94 -9.55 2.13
CA ILE A 42 -12.27 -8.88 3.39
C ILE A 42 -12.27 -9.88 4.54
N GLY A 43 -11.72 -9.48 5.69
CA GLY A 43 -11.58 -10.31 6.89
C GLY A 43 -10.39 -11.27 6.88
N TYR A 44 -9.59 -11.29 5.81
CA TYR A 44 -8.47 -12.21 5.67
C TYR A 44 -7.10 -11.53 5.76
N LYS A 45 -6.16 -12.27 6.35
CA LYS A 45 -4.78 -11.83 6.60
C LYS A 45 -3.92 -11.99 5.35
N VAL A 46 -3.10 -10.98 5.06
CA VAL A 46 -2.03 -11.04 4.06
C VAL A 46 -0.88 -11.88 4.59
N ILE A 47 -0.48 -12.91 3.85
CA ILE A 47 0.56 -13.86 4.24
C ILE A 47 1.89 -13.55 3.57
N SER A 48 1.88 -13.17 2.31
CA SER A 48 3.08 -12.83 1.55
C SER A 48 2.73 -11.97 0.34
N ILE A 49 3.77 -11.34 -0.24
CA ILE A 49 3.66 -10.64 -1.51
C ILE A 49 4.69 -11.22 -2.48
N GLU A 50 4.18 -11.79 -3.56
CA GLU A 50 4.97 -12.36 -4.63
C GLU A 50 4.93 -11.47 -5.86
N ARG A 51 5.89 -11.69 -6.74
CA ARG A 51 5.90 -11.09 -8.07
C ARG A 51 6.13 -12.18 -9.10
N ARG A 52 5.33 -12.20 -10.16
CA ARG A 52 5.58 -12.99 -11.37
C ARG A 52 5.66 -12.05 -12.56
N ALA A 53 6.86 -11.89 -13.11
CA ALA A 53 7.14 -10.92 -14.16
C ALA A 53 6.64 -9.50 -13.77
N LYS A 54 5.68 -8.94 -14.50
CA LYS A 54 5.12 -7.59 -14.28
C LYS A 54 3.85 -7.57 -13.42
N VAL A 55 3.51 -8.71 -12.80
CA VAL A 55 2.33 -8.86 -11.94
C VAL A 55 2.77 -9.03 -10.50
N LEU A 56 2.15 -8.27 -9.59
CA LEU A 56 2.24 -8.47 -8.14
C LEU A 56 1.07 -9.36 -7.69
N ALA A 57 1.34 -10.24 -6.74
CA ALA A 57 0.34 -11.12 -6.13
C ALA A 57 0.41 -11.01 -4.61
N ILE A 58 -0.68 -10.55 -3.99
CA ILE A 58 -0.85 -10.58 -2.54
C ILE A 58 -1.52 -11.91 -2.19
N ARG A 59 -0.82 -12.75 -1.42
CA ARG A 59 -1.32 -14.03 -0.93
C ARG A 59 -2.12 -13.82 0.36
N MET A 60 -3.32 -14.38 0.43
CA MET A 60 -4.17 -14.29 1.61
C MET A 60 -4.32 -15.65 2.29
N LYS A 61 -4.66 -15.63 3.58
CA LYS A 61 -4.78 -16.85 4.41
C LYS A 61 -5.81 -17.87 3.90
N ASN A 62 -6.85 -17.42 3.21
CA ASN A 62 -7.94 -18.25 2.68
C ASN A 62 -7.70 -18.78 1.26
N SER A 63 -6.43 -18.84 0.83
CA SER A 63 -6.02 -19.33 -0.51
C SER A 63 -6.45 -18.46 -1.69
N TYR A 64 -7.23 -17.40 -1.48
CA TYR A 64 -7.48 -16.37 -2.49
C TYR A 64 -6.29 -15.41 -2.61
N ASN A 65 -6.14 -14.79 -3.78
CA ASN A 65 -5.03 -13.90 -4.08
C ASN A 65 -5.53 -12.65 -4.78
N LEU A 66 -4.95 -11.50 -4.43
CA LEU A 66 -5.17 -10.25 -5.18
C LEU A 66 -4.02 -10.05 -6.16
N LEU A 67 -4.33 -9.90 -7.44
CA LEU A 67 -3.35 -9.69 -8.50
C LEU A 67 -3.38 -8.25 -8.98
N PHE A 68 -2.22 -7.61 -9.06
CA PHE A 68 -2.07 -6.24 -9.50
C PHE A 68 -1.19 -6.18 -10.75
N HIS A 69 -1.70 -5.50 -11.77
CA HIS A 69 -0.96 -5.18 -12.99
C HIS A 69 -0.95 -3.67 -13.20
N LEU A 70 0.21 -3.04 -12.99
CA LEU A 70 0.34 -1.57 -13.00
C LEU A 70 0.23 -0.96 -14.42
N LYS A 71 0.40 -1.75 -15.48
CA LYS A 71 0.36 -1.29 -16.88
C LYS A 71 1.33 -0.11 -17.07
N MET A 72 0.91 0.98 -17.73
CA MET A 72 1.80 2.11 -18.02
C MET A 72 1.98 3.07 -16.83
N THR A 73 0.88 3.41 -16.16
CA THR A 73 0.80 4.53 -15.22
C THR A 73 0.26 4.16 -13.83
N GLY A 74 -0.07 2.88 -13.60
CA GLY A 74 -0.59 2.42 -12.33
C GLY A 74 0.41 2.62 -11.21
N GLN A 75 -0.13 2.88 -10.01
CA GLN A 75 0.62 3.17 -8.81
C GLN A 75 0.06 2.35 -7.66
N LEU A 76 0.91 2.07 -6.66
CA LEU A 76 0.50 1.53 -5.38
C LEU A 76 1.08 2.43 -4.30
N ILE A 77 0.19 3.05 -3.53
CA ILE A 77 0.56 4.03 -2.50
C ILE A 77 0.04 3.52 -1.16
N TRP A 78 0.91 3.30 -0.19
CA TRP A 78 0.56 2.93 1.17
C TRP A 78 0.74 4.12 2.12
N HIS A 79 -0.27 4.35 2.96
CA HIS A 79 -0.21 5.30 4.07
C HIS A 79 -0.30 4.57 5.41
N PRO A 80 0.51 4.99 6.40
CA PRO A 80 0.35 4.54 7.79
C PRO A 80 -1.01 5.01 8.33
N PRO A 81 -1.49 4.46 9.46
CA PRO A 81 -2.70 4.94 10.08
C PRO A 81 -2.58 6.41 10.51
N ASP A 82 -3.69 7.17 10.43
CA ASP A 82 -3.75 8.62 10.71
C ASP A 82 -3.25 8.99 12.13
N LYS A 83 -3.20 8.02 13.04
CA LYS A 83 -2.67 8.18 14.40
C LYS A 83 -1.20 7.77 14.47
N ILE A 84 -0.30 8.55 13.87
CA ILE A 84 1.05 8.63 14.43
C ILE A 84 0.91 9.53 15.65
N SER A 85 1.12 8.98 16.84
CA SER A 85 0.93 9.73 18.08
C SER A 85 1.84 10.97 18.05
N LYS A 86 1.30 12.14 18.44
CA LYS A 86 2.09 13.38 18.59
C LYS A 86 3.37 13.13 19.42
N SER A 87 3.34 12.16 20.34
CA SER A 87 4.48 11.68 21.12
C SER A 87 5.62 11.11 20.28
N GLU A 88 5.37 10.27 19.27
CA GLU A 88 6.43 9.72 18.41
C GLU A 88 7.06 10.79 17.51
N PHE A 89 6.26 11.77 17.09
CA PHE A 89 6.74 12.93 16.34
C PHE A 89 7.59 13.87 17.22
N LEU A 90 7.18 14.11 18.47
CA LEU A 90 7.87 15.00 19.42
C LEU A 90 9.19 14.40 19.94
N ILE A 91 9.26 13.08 20.16
CA ILE A 91 10.53 12.41 20.56
C ILE A 91 11.62 12.63 19.50
N SER A 92 11.25 12.62 18.22
CA SER A 92 12.20 12.85 17.12
C SER A 92 12.75 14.29 17.09
N ASN A 93 12.00 15.27 17.60
CA ASN A 93 12.36 16.70 17.54
C ASN A 93 13.05 17.24 18.80
N GLN A 94 13.26 16.43 19.84
CA GLN A 94 13.93 16.86 21.08
C GLN A 94 15.46 16.67 21.07
N ILE A 95 16.06 16.18 19.98
CA ILE A 95 17.51 16.03 19.83
C ILE A 95 18.02 17.11 18.86
N PRO A 96 18.69 18.18 19.32
CA PRO A 96 18.93 19.41 18.53
C PRO A 96 19.82 19.28 17.30
N ASN A 97 20.39 18.10 17.02
CA ASN A 97 21.42 17.93 15.98
C ASN A 97 21.28 16.67 15.10
N HIS A 98 20.14 15.97 15.16
CA HIS A 98 19.89 14.85 14.26
C HIS A 98 18.67 15.18 13.40
N LYS A 99 18.84 15.31 12.08
CA LYS A 99 17.70 15.30 11.14
C LYS A 99 16.83 14.10 11.52
N SER A 100 15.65 14.36 12.06
CA SER A 100 14.73 13.34 12.55
C SER A 100 14.25 12.51 11.36
N LYS A 101 14.92 11.38 11.11
CA LYS A 101 14.41 10.37 10.18
C LYS A 101 13.26 9.68 10.89
N ILE A 102 12.04 10.00 10.48
CA ILE A 102 10.87 9.15 10.76
C ILE A 102 11.30 7.71 10.41
N PRO A 103 11.12 6.71 11.30
CA PRO A 103 11.45 5.34 10.99
C PRO A 103 10.86 4.96 9.63
N ASN A 104 11.66 4.35 8.74
CA ASN A 104 11.28 4.06 7.36
C ASN A 104 10.01 3.20 7.22
N GLU A 105 9.52 2.62 8.31
CA GLU A 105 8.32 1.79 8.40
C GLU A 105 7.06 2.62 8.72
N LEU A 106 7.24 3.80 9.32
CA LEU A 106 6.20 4.77 9.64
C LEU A 106 6.04 5.84 8.54
N SER A 107 6.90 5.86 7.53
CA SER A 107 6.75 6.72 6.36
C SER A 107 5.86 6.09 5.29
N SER A 108 5.01 6.91 4.68
CA SER A 108 4.24 6.55 3.48
C SER A 108 5.16 5.99 2.41
N PHE A 109 4.65 5.03 1.65
CA PHE A 109 5.37 4.38 0.57
C PHE A 109 4.59 4.54 -0.72
N ALA A 110 5.28 4.85 -1.81
CA ALA A 110 4.69 4.90 -3.14
C ALA A 110 5.60 4.18 -4.12
N GLY A 111 5.01 3.51 -5.10
CA GLY A 111 5.74 2.98 -6.24
C GLY A 111 4.84 2.78 -7.45
N GLY A 112 5.46 2.60 -8.60
CA GLY A 112 4.80 2.63 -9.90
C GLY A 112 5.23 3.87 -10.66
N HIS A 113 4.36 4.38 -11.55
CA HIS A 113 4.70 5.56 -12.33
C HIS A 113 4.84 6.79 -11.42
N PRO A 114 5.99 7.50 -11.45
CA PRO A 114 6.17 8.70 -10.65
C PRO A 114 5.15 9.77 -11.06
N SER A 115 4.43 10.30 -10.09
CA SER A 115 3.49 11.41 -10.33
C SER A 115 3.40 12.29 -9.10
N HIS A 116 2.82 13.49 -9.27
CA HIS A 116 2.57 14.40 -8.16
C HIS A 116 1.60 13.81 -7.11
N ASP A 117 0.85 12.76 -7.47
CA ASP A 117 -0.15 12.12 -6.61
C ASP A 117 0.45 11.49 -5.34
N TRP A 118 1.77 11.23 -5.31
CA TRP A 118 2.47 10.71 -4.14
C TRP A 118 2.43 11.68 -2.94
N HIS A 119 2.16 12.96 -3.19
CA HIS A 119 2.13 14.02 -2.18
C HIS A 119 0.74 14.68 -2.05
N LEU A 120 -0.26 14.21 -2.81
CA LEU A 120 -1.62 14.74 -2.75
C LEU A 120 -2.44 14.05 -1.65
N SER A 121 -3.53 14.68 -1.26
CA SER A 121 -4.54 14.07 -0.39
C SER A 121 -5.19 12.87 -1.11
N LEU A 122 -5.03 11.67 -0.56
CA LEU A 122 -5.66 10.44 -1.04
C LEU A 122 -6.90 10.12 -0.19
N PRO A 123 -7.95 9.52 -0.77
CA PRO A 123 -8.11 9.16 -2.19
C PRO A 123 -8.35 10.39 -3.09
N ASN A 124 -7.87 10.35 -4.33
CA ASN A 124 -8.02 11.40 -5.34
C ASN A 124 -8.87 10.92 -6.54
N SER A 125 -8.93 11.71 -7.63
CA SER A 125 -9.70 11.39 -8.83
C SER A 125 -9.15 10.22 -9.65
N THR A 126 -7.87 9.85 -9.47
CA THR A 126 -7.22 8.72 -10.16
C THR A 126 -7.25 7.43 -9.35
N THR A 127 -7.58 7.52 -8.06
CA THR A 127 -7.71 6.36 -7.15
C THR A 127 -8.88 5.48 -7.58
N ALA A 128 -8.57 4.25 -8.00
CA ALA A 128 -9.53 3.26 -8.45
C ALA A 128 -9.98 2.34 -7.32
N ILE A 129 -9.07 1.96 -6.42
CA ILE A 129 -9.35 1.04 -5.31
C ILE A 129 -8.66 1.51 -4.04
N VAL A 130 -9.36 1.43 -2.91
CA VAL A 130 -8.80 1.67 -1.57
C VAL A 130 -8.95 0.41 -0.74
N PHE A 131 -7.85 -0.11 -0.24
CA PHE A 131 -7.82 -1.17 0.75
C PHE A 131 -7.58 -0.55 2.13
N THR A 132 -8.46 -0.84 3.07
CA THR A 132 -8.28 -0.46 4.48
C THR A 132 -7.88 -1.70 5.27
N PHE A 133 -6.81 -1.60 6.06
CA PHE A 133 -6.35 -2.69 6.93
C PHE A 133 -6.89 -2.54 8.36
N ASP A 134 -6.79 -3.61 9.14
CA ASP A 134 -7.20 -3.69 10.55
C ASP A 134 -6.51 -2.66 11.47
N ASP A 135 -5.30 -2.22 11.13
CA ASP A 135 -4.59 -1.16 11.85
C ASP A 135 -4.98 0.26 11.40
N ASN A 136 -5.95 0.41 10.50
CA ASN A 136 -6.34 1.65 9.79
C ASN A 136 -5.31 2.20 8.81
N SER A 137 -4.21 1.49 8.52
CA SER A 137 -3.38 1.82 7.36
C SER A 137 -4.16 1.60 6.07
N LYS A 138 -3.78 2.31 5.00
CA LYS A 138 -4.48 2.27 3.72
C LYS A 138 -3.52 2.00 2.57
N LEU A 139 -3.96 1.21 1.60
CA LEU A 139 -3.29 1.01 0.32
C LEU A 139 -4.22 1.50 -0.79
N TYR A 140 -3.70 2.38 -1.63
CA TYR A 140 -4.39 2.99 -2.76
C TYR A 140 -3.82 2.43 -4.06
N PHE A 141 -4.72 2.11 -5.00
CA PHE A 141 -4.42 1.74 -6.38
C PHE A 141 -5.15 2.66 -7.35
#